data_AF-A0A1G1G923-F1
#
_entry.id   AF-A0A1G1G923-F1
#
_cell.length_a   1.000
_cell.length_b   1.000
_cell.length_c   1.000
_cell.angle_alpha   90.00
_cell.angle_beta   90.00
_cell.angle_gamma   90.00
#
_symmetry.space_group_name_H-M   'P 1'
#
loop_
_entity.id
_entity.type
_entity.pdbx_description
1 polymer ?
#
loop_
_entity_poly.entity_id
_entity_poly.type
_entity_poly.pdbx_seq_one_letter_code
_entity_poly.pdbx_strand_id
1 'polypeptide(L)'
;MEIKYDIPNLSDLSQLSHVFMYNRFFRGMGPSDYEAYALFMNYVRLVDIVLLEYESGRKKLKDFLAVKNDSLSTHLVVIAAGHFEMCVSTLKRVSTYLKRIRGHPKVAQALKNFLPRNLSVLDSRSEKLITDMRHAIEHLENRIQKGEITAGQSLCLVPTADALELGRHKMLFSDLSRWLKEVYDCSKVIAQYRET
;
A
#
# COMPACT_ATOMS: atom_id res chain seq x y z
N MET A 1 30.83 -7.11 -1.50
CA MET A 1 29.93 -6.27 -2.29
C MET A 1 28.82 -5.82 -1.36
N GLU A 2 28.77 -4.54 -1.00
CA GLU A 2 27.75 -4.01 -0.07
C GLU A 2 26.47 -3.73 -0.87
N ILE A 3 25.41 -4.51 -0.62
CA ILE A 3 24.12 -4.30 -1.29
C ILE A 3 23.48 -3.07 -0.65
N LYS A 4 23.42 -1.96 -1.39
CA LYS A 4 22.72 -0.75 -0.97
C LYS A 4 21.26 -0.84 -1.44
N TYR A 5 20.35 -0.93 -0.48
CA TYR A 5 18.92 -0.87 -0.76
C TYR A 5 18.48 0.59 -0.93
N ASP A 6 17.86 0.91 -2.06
CA ASP A 6 17.24 2.20 -2.35
C ASP A 6 15.73 2.12 -2.07
N ILE A 7 15.38 2.22 -0.78
CA ILE A 7 13.99 2.16 -0.31
C ILE A 7 13.61 3.56 0.21
N PRO A 8 12.76 4.30 -0.52
CA PRO A 8 12.31 5.62 -0.12
C PRO A 8 11.73 5.65 1.30
N ASN A 9 11.97 6.75 2.02
CA ASN A 9 11.40 6.98 3.34
C ASN A 9 10.05 7.70 3.21
N LEU A 10 9.04 7.19 3.90
CA LEU A 10 7.69 7.77 4.03
C LEU A 10 7.32 8.03 5.49
N SER A 11 8.28 7.99 6.42
CA SER A 11 8.04 8.20 7.85
C SER A 11 7.51 9.60 8.20
N ASP A 12 7.56 10.55 7.28
CA ASP A 12 6.99 11.89 7.39
C ASP A 12 5.48 11.93 7.14
N LEU A 13 4.90 10.87 6.57
CA LEU A 13 3.46 10.77 6.32
C LEU A 13 2.74 10.33 7.61
N SER A 14 2.01 11.25 8.23
CA SER A 14 1.27 10.98 9.46
C SER A 14 0.01 10.14 9.20
N GLN A 15 -0.35 9.23 10.09
CA GLN A 15 -1.65 8.55 10.03
C GLN A 15 -2.81 9.56 10.06
N LEU A 16 -3.92 9.30 9.37
CA LEU A 16 -5.05 10.24 9.23
C LEU A 16 -6.39 9.69 9.72
N SER A 17 -6.47 8.40 10.07
CA SER A 17 -7.69 7.80 10.58
C SER A 17 -8.19 8.52 11.82
N HIS A 18 -7.29 8.87 12.74
CA HIS A 18 -7.66 9.61 13.95
C HIS A 18 -8.19 11.02 13.63
N VAL A 19 -7.60 11.72 12.65
CA VAL A 19 -8.08 13.02 12.17
C VAL A 19 -9.48 12.90 11.57
N PHE A 20 -9.70 11.89 10.73
CA PHE A 20 -11.02 11.62 10.15
C PHE A 20 -12.07 11.31 11.22
N MET A 21 -11.75 10.44 12.20
CA MET A 21 -12.66 10.13 13.31
C MET A 21 -12.98 11.36 14.15
N TYR A 22 -11.98 12.17 14.48
CA TYR A 22 -12.17 13.41 15.24
C TYR A 22 -13.09 14.38 14.48
N ASN A 23 -12.81 14.61 13.19
CA ASN A 23 -13.64 15.47 12.34
C ASN A 23 -15.08 14.94 12.22
N ARG A 24 -15.26 13.62 12.11
CA ARG A 24 -16.60 13.02 12.07
C ARG A 24 -17.37 13.26 13.36
N PHE A 25 -16.79 12.89 14.51
CA PHE A 25 -17.51 12.90 15.78
C PHE A 25 -17.75 14.32 16.31
N PHE A 26 -16.74 15.18 16.24
CA PHE A 26 -16.81 16.50 16.88
C PHE A 26 -17.26 17.62 15.94
N ARG A 27 -17.12 17.43 14.62
CA ARG A 27 -17.39 18.49 13.63
C ARG A 27 -18.49 18.10 12.62
N GLY A 28 -19.06 16.90 12.73
CA GLY A 28 -20.08 16.40 11.82
C GLY A 28 -19.60 16.31 10.37
N MET A 29 -18.29 16.14 10.14
CA MET A 29 -17.70 16.10 8.81
C MET A 29 -17.91 14.74 8.11
N GLY A 30 -17.56 14.67 6.83
CA GLY A 30 -17.82 13.52 5.97
C GLY A 30 -19.21 13.53 5.35
N PRO A 31 -19.50 12.55 4.47
CA PRO A 31 -20.81 12.40 3.85
C PRO A 31 -21.88 11.97 4.87
N SER A 32 -23.11 12.41 4.63
CA SER A 32 -24.31 12.00 5.37
C SER A 32 -24.77 10.58 4.98
N ASP A 33 -24.59 10.22 3.71
CA ASP A 33 -24.89 8.88 3.20
C ASP A 33 -23.97 7.81 3.82
N TYR A 34 -24.58 6.75 4.34
CA TYR A 34 -23.87 5.69 5.07
C TYR A 34 -22.88 4.92 4.18
N GLU A 35 -23.24 4.64 2.92
CA GLU A 35 -22.38 3.90 2.00
C GLU A 35 -21.16 4.74 1.62
N ALA A 36 -21.37 6.02 1.28
CA ALA A 36 -20.29 6.97 1.03
C ALA A 36 -19.38 7.12 2.27
N TYR A 37 -19.96 7.19 3.46
CA TYR A 37 -19.21 7.25 4.72
C TYR A 37 -18.36 5.99 4.95
N ALA A 38 -18.94 4.82 4.75
CA ALA A 38 -18.22 3.55 4.88
C ALA A 38 -17.05 3.46 3.88
N LEU A 39 -17.22 3.96 2.66
CA LEU A 39 -16.14 4.06 1.68
C LEU A 39 -15.00 4.98 2.18
N PHE A 40 -15.33 6.16 2.73
CA PHE A 40 -14.32 7.13 3.20
C PHE A 40 -13.55 6.58 4.39
N MET A 41 -14.27 6.05 5.38
CA MET A 41 -13.68 5.47 6.58
C MET A 41 -12.72 4.33 6.24
N ASN A 42 -13.15 3.39 5.39
CA ASN A 42 -12.29 2.28 4.99
C ASN A 42 -11.12 2.76 4.13
N TYR A 43 -11.31 3.74 3.25
CA TYR A 43 -10.22 4.29 2.46
C TYR A 43 -9.12 4.89 3.35
N VAL A 44 -9.48 5.81 4.25
CA VAL A 44 -8.51 6.46 5.16
C VAL A 44 -7.82 5.42 6.04
N ARG A 45 -8.58 4.47 6.60
CA ARG A 45 -8.01 3.38 7.42
C ARG A 45 -7.01 2.53 6.64
N LEU A 46 -7.35 2.15 5.41
CA LEU A 46 -6.47 1.33 4.59
C LEU A 46 -5.21 2.08 4.13
N VAL A 47 -5.30 3.40 3.94
CA VAL A 47 -4.14 4.24 3.65
C VAL A 47 -3.16 4.25 4.83
N ASP A 48 -3.65 4.36 6.08
CA ASP A 48 -2.79 4.28 7.25
C ASP A 48 -2.13 2.90 7.41
N ILE A 49 -2.89 1.83 7.16
CA ILE A 49 -2.37 0.45 7.22
C ILE A 49 -1.28 0.26 6.17
N VAL A 50 -1.50 0.67 4.92
CA VAL A 50 -0.51 0.43 3.86
C VAL A 50 0.79 1.20 4.10
N LEU A 51 0.71 2.41 4.65
CA LEU A 51 1.89 3.19 5.05
C LEU A 51 2.66 2.53 6.20
N LEU A 52 1.93 2.02 7.20
CA LEU A 52 2.53 1.30 8.33
C LEU A 52 3.26 0.03 7.87
N GLU A 53 2.64 -0.76 6.99
CA GLU A 53 3.23 -1.97 6.46
C GLU A 53 4.48 -1.66 5.62
N TYR A 54 4.43 -0.63 4.77
CA TYR A 54 5.60 -0.18 4.00
C TYR A 54 6.78 0.20 4.90
N GLU A 55 6.56 1.07 5.89
CA GLU A 55 7.63 1.51 6.79
C GLU A 55 8.12 0.39 7.70
N SER A 56 7.25 -0.53 8.12
CA SER A 56 7.65 -1.71 8.89
C SER A 56 8.55 -2.62 8.07
N GLY A 57 8.18 -2.93 6.82
CA GLY A 57 9.01 -3.71 5.90
C GLY A 57 10.36 -3.04 5.64
N ARG A 58 10.36 -1.74 5.35
CA ARG A 58 11.56 -0.94 5.15
C ARG A 58 12.47 -0.97 6.38
N LYS A 59 11.92 -0.77 7.58
CA LYS A 59 12.67 -0.80 8.84
C LYS A 59 13.37 -2.15 9.01
N LYS A 60 12.66 -3.26 8.77
CA LYS A 60 13.23 -4.62 8.91
C LYS A 60 14.38 -4.88 7.94
N LEU A 61 14.30 -4.38 6.70
CA LEU A 61 15.43 -4.45 5.76
C LEU A 61 16.62 -3.60 6.21
N LYS A 62 16.37 -2.39 6.71
CA LYS A 62 17.45 -1.56 7.26
C LYS A 62 18.10 -2.20 8.48
N ASP A 63 17.30 -2.78 9.36
CA ASP A 63 17.78 -3.52 10.54
C ASP A 63 18.65 -4.70 10.08
N PHE A 64 18.22 -5.46 9.06
CA PHE A 64 19.01 -6.56 8.47
C PHE A 64 20.37 -6.10 7.94
N LEU A 65 20.43 -4.98 7.22
CA LEU A 65 21.67 -4.43 6.68
C LEU A 65 22.62 -3.88 7.74
N ALA A 66 22.07 -3.44 8.88
CA ALA A 66 22.85 -2.88 9.98
C ALA A 66 23.56 -3.96 10.82
N VAL A 67 23.16 -5.23 10.73
CA VAL A 67 23.79 -6.34 11.45
C VAL A 67 25.15 -6.65 10.82
N LYS A 68 26.21 -6.08 11.40
CA LYS A 68 27.62 -6.41 11.08
C LYS A 68 28.02 -7.67 11.85
N ASN A 69 27.99 -8.83 11.17
CA ASN A 69 28.64 -10.09 11.57
C ASN A 69 28.25 -10.65 12.96
N ASP A 70 27.30 -11.60 13.01
CA ASP A 70 27.40 -12.86 13.80
C ASP A 70 26.10 -13.68 13.93
N SER A 71 24.98 -13.27 13.34
CA SER A 71 23.78 -14.12 13.32
C SER A 71 23.12 -14.11 11.95
N LEU A 72 22.58 -15.27 11.56
CA LEU A 72 21.64 -15.45 10.44
C LEU A 72 20.38 -14.60 10.69
N SER A 73 20.49 -13.29 10.49
CA SER A 73 19.38 -12.34 10.58
C SER A 73 18.46 -12.41 9.35
N THR A 74 18.52 -13.50 8.60
CA THR A 74 17.68 -13.77 7.43
C THR A 74 16.19 -13.77 7.77
N HIS A 75 15.83 -14.06 9.04
CA HIS A 75 14.47 -13.90 9.54
C HIS A 75 13.94 -12.46 9.39
N LEU A 76 14.79 -11.42 9.46
CA LEU A 76 14.39 -10.03 9.25
C LEU A 76 13.96 -9.77 7.79
N VAL A 77 14.61 -10.44 6.83
CA VAL A 77 14.23 -10.38 5.41
C VAL A 77 12.87 -11.06 5.19
N VAL A 78 12.64 -12.20 5.84
CA VAL A 78 11.34 -12.90 5.78
C VAL A 78 10.23 -12.05 6.39
N ILE A 79 10.47 -11.42 7.54
CA ILE A 79 9.49 -10.51 8.16
C ILE A 79 9.24 -9.28 7.27
N ALA A 80 10.30 -8.72 6.66
CA ALA A 80 10.15 -7.62 5.72
C ALA A 80 9.29 -8.01 4.52
N ALA A 81 9.52 -9.20 3.95
CA ALA A 81 8.71 -9.74 2.85
C ALA A 81 7.23 -9.78 3.22
N GLY A 82 6.87 -10.32 4.39
CA GLY A 82 5.48 -10.36 4.87
C GLY A 82 4.84 -8.98 4.99
N HIS A 83 5.57 -7.98 5.52
CA HIS A 83 5.09 -6.59 5.54
C HIS A 83 4.86 -6.04 4.12
N PHE A 84 5.76 -6.30 3.17
CA PHE A 84 5.58 -5.86 1.79
C PHE A 84 4.44 -6.60 1.07
N GLU A 85 4.21 -7.87 1.36
CA GLU A 85 3.06 -8.64 0.85
C GLU A 85 1.73 -8.02 1.32
N MET A 86 1.66 -7.68 2.62
CA MET A 86 0.52 -6.95 3.19
C MET A 86 0.37 -5.55 2.63
N CYS A 87 1.48 -4.84 2.39
CA CYS A 87 1.49 -3.53 1.74
C CYS A 87 0.90 -3.61 0.33
N VAL A 88 1.36 -4.52 -0.53
CA VAL A 88 0.84 -4.68 -1.90
C VAL A 88 -0.65 -5.05 -1.90
N SER A 89 -1.03 -6.00 -1.04
CA SER A 89 -2.43 -6.44 -0.90
C SER A 89 -3.34 -5.31 -0.42
N THR A 90 -2.86 -4.50 0.53
CA THR A 90 -3.61 -3.35 1.04
C THR A 90 -3.68 -2.22 0.02
N LEU A 91 -2.60 -1.94 -0.73
CA LEU A 91 -2.58 -0.95 -1.81
C LEU A 91 -3.62 -1.26 -2.90
N LYS A 92 -3.79 -2.54 -3.26
CA LYS A 92 -4.83 -2.96 -4.21
C LYS A 92 -6.23 -2.59 -3.68
N ARG A 93 -6.47 -2.80 -2.39
CA ARG A 93 -7.74 -2.45 -1.74
C ARG A 93 -7.94 -0.94 -1.71
N VAL A 94 -6.92 -0.17 -1.31
CA VAL A 94 -6.93 1.30 -1.32
C VAL A 94 -7.32 1.83 -2.70
N SER A 95 -6.69 1.34 -3.76
CA SER A 95 -6.98 1.73 -5.15
C SER A 95 -8.43 1.42 -5.55
N THR A 96 -8.95 0.27 -5.11
CA THR A 96 -10.34 -0.13 -5.35
C THR A 96 -11.33 0.80 -4.63
N TYR A 97 -11.07 1.15 -3.37
CA TYR A 97 -11.89 2.11 -2.63
C TYR A 97 -11.86 3.50 -3.25
N LEU A 98 -10.70 3.98 -3.69
CA LEU A 98 -10.58 5.29 -4.34
C LEU A 98 -11.42 5.36 -5.63
N LYS A 99 -11.39 4.31 -6.45
CA LYS A 99 -12.23 4.20 -7.63
C LYS A 99 -13.72 4.23 -7.28
N ARG A 100 -14.12 3.47 -6.26
CA ARG A 100 -15.51 3.46 -5.79
C ARG A 100 -15.94 4.84 -5.31
N ILE A 101 -15.10 5.54 -4.54
CA ILE A 101 -15.37 6.93 -4.10
C ILE A 101 -15.58 7.86 -5.31
N ARG A 102 -14.70 7.80 -6.31
CA ARG A 102 -14.82 8.62 -7.53
C ARG A 102 -16.10 8.32 -8.32
N GLY A 103 -16.48 7.05 -8.40
CA GLY A 103 -17.67 6.59 -9.13
C GLY A 103 -18.97 6.69 -8.34
N HIS A 104 -18.93 6.90 -7.02
CA HIS A 104 -20.13 6.81 -6.18
C HIS A 104 -21.12 7.94 -6.48
N PRO A 105 -22.40 7.65 -6.75
CA PRO A 105 -23.36 8.67 -7.18
C PRO A 105 -23.66 9.71 -6.10
N LYS A 106 -23.64 9.30 -4.82
CA LYS A 106 -23.92 10.18 -3.67
C LYS A 106 -22.69 10.91 -3.12
N VAL A 107 -21.50 10.67 -3.66
CA VAL A 107 -20.33 11.48 -3.29
C VAL A 107 -20.40 12.79 -4.06
N ALA A 108 -20.41 13.92 -3.35
CA ALA A 108 -20.55 15.24 -3.95
C ALA A 108 -19.48 15.51 -5.02
N GLN A 109 -19.91 16.13 -6.11
CA GLN A 109 -19.01 16.47 -7.22
C GLN A 109 -17.89 17.43 -6.78
N ALA A 110 -18.17 18.30 -5.79
CA ALA A 110 -17.17 19.18 -5.20
C ALA A 110 -15.97 18.39 -4.66
N LEU A 111 -16.19 17.33 -3.88
CA LEU A 111 -15.11 16.47 -3.41
C LEU A 111 -14.37 15.80 -4.57
N LYS A 112 -15.10 15.27 -5.56
CA LYS A 112 -14.48 14.64 -6.73
C LYS A 112 -13.57 15.59 -7.50
N ASN A 113 -13.88 16.89 -7.48
CA ASN A 113 -13.04 17.93 -8.09
C ASN A 113 -11.77 18.23 -7.27
N PHE A 114 -11.80 18.04 -5.95
CA PHE A 114 -10.61 18.19 -5.09
C PHE A 114 -9.70 16.96 -5.11
N LEU A 115 -10.19 15.79 -5.49
CA LEU A 115 -9.35 14.61 -5.67
C LEU A 115 -8.49 14.77 -6.95
N PRO A 116 -7.17 14.56 -6.88
CA PRO A 116 -6.30 14.67 -8.05
C PRO A 116 -6.75 13.74 -9.18
N ARG A 117 -7.01 14.26 -10.38
CA ARG A 117 -7.60 13.43 -11.47
C ARG A 117 -6.65 12.36 -11.98
N ASN A 118 -5.39 12.73 -12.19
CA ASN A 118 -4.37 11.89 -12.80
C ASN A 118 -3.47 11.30 -11.71
N LEU A 119 -3.83 10.11 -11.21
CA LEU A 119 -3.00 9.38 -10.27
C LEU A 119 -2.33 8.22 -11.00
N SER A 120 -1.02 8.10 -10.88
CA SER A 120 -0.29 6.97 -11.47
C SER A 120 -0.72 5.64 -10.83
N VAL A 121 -1.10 5.61 -9.55
CA VAL A 121 -1.61 4.38 -8.91
C VAL A 121 -2.89 3.83 -9.57
N LEU A 122 -3.63 4.68 -10.30
CA LEU A 122 -4.85 4.32 -11.04
C LEU A 122 -4.65 4.28 -12.56
N ASP A 123 -3.41 4.40 -13.05
CA ASP A 123 -3.15 4.18 -14.47
C ASP A 123 -3.22 2.68 -14.80
N SER A 124 -3.56 2.35 -16.05
CA SER A 124 -3.79 0.95 -16.46
C SER A 124 -2.58 0.05 -16.26
N ARG A 125 -1.36 0.60 -16.36
CA ARG A 125 -0.11 -0.16 -16.22
C ARG A 125 0.17 -0.46 -14.75
N SER A 126 0.16 0.57 -13.91
CA SER A 126 0.38 0.49 -12.47
C SER A 126 -0.66 -0.40 -11.81
N GLU A 127 -1.93 -0.27 -12.18
CA GLU A 127 -2.98 -1.12 -11.65
C GLU A 127 -2.83 -2.59 -12.03
N LYS A 128 -2.45 -2.86 -13.29
CA LYS A 128 -2.16 -4.21 -13.74
C LYS A 128 -1.01 -4.79 -12.94
N LEU A 129 0.08 -4.04 -12.75
CA LEU A 129 1.23 -4.47 -11.97
C LEU A 129 0.87 -4.77 -10.51
N ILE A 130 0.12 -3.88 -9.83
CA ILE A 130 -0.34 -4.09 -8.45
C ILE A 130 -1.22 -5.35 -8.37
N THR A 131 -2.13 -5.52 -9.32
CA THR A 131 -3.05 -6.67 -9.36
C THR A 131 -2.30 -7.98 -9.61
N ASP A 132 -1.41 -7.99 -10.60
CA ASP A 132 -0.64 -9.17 -10.97
C ASP A 132 0.33 -9.57 -9.83
N MET A 133 0.97 -8.60 -9.17
CA MET A 133 1.81 -8.86 -7.99
C MET A 133 0.98 -9.43 -6.82
N ARG A 134 -0.17 -8.83 -6.50
CA ARG A 134 -1.09 -9.33 -5.47
C ARG A 134 -1.56 -10.76 -5.77
N HIS A 135 -1.93 -11.05 -7.02
CA HIS A 135 -2.32 -12.40 -7.43
C HIS A 135 -1.17 -13.39 -7.30
N ALA A 136 0.05 -12.99 -7.67
CA ALA A 136 1.24 -13.83 -7.51
C ALA A 136 1.47 -14.18 -6.03
N ILE A 137 1.31 -13.21 -5.12
CA ILE A 137 1.42 -13.42 -3.66
C ILE A 137 0.33 -14.39 -3.18
N GLU A 138 -0.94 -14.12 -3.45
CA GLU A 138 -2.05 -14.94 -2.92
C GLU A 138 -2.11 -16.37 -3.44
N HIS A 139 -1.65 -16.59 -4.66
CA HIS A 139 -1.65 -17.94 -5.24
C HIS A 139 -0.35 -18.69 -4.98
N LEU A 140 0.64 -18.08 -4.32
CA LEU A 140 1.94 -18.69 -4.07
C LEU A 140 1.82 -19.99 -3.28
N GLU A 141 1.08 -19.97 -2.17
CA GLU A 141 0.86 -21.16 -1.32
C GLU A 141 0.20 -22.31 -2.08
N ASN A 142 -0.86 -22.00 -2.84
CA ASN A 142 -1.55 -23.01 -3.66
C ASN A 142 -0.62 -23.62 -4.72
N ARG A 143 0.25 -22.81 -5.33
CA ARG A 143 1.23 -23.29 -6.32
C ARG A 143 2.29 -24.18 -5.67
N ILE A 144 2.72 -23.85 -4.45
CA ILE A 144 3.64 -24.69 -3.66
C ILE A 144 3.00 -26.05 -3.37
N GLN A 145 1.76 -26.07 -2.86
CA GLN A 145 1.04 -27.31 -2.54
C GLN A 145 0.83 -28.23 -3.75
N LYS A 146 0.63 -27.65 -4.94
CA LYS A 146 0.47 -28.40 -6.19
C LYS A 146 1.78 -28.83 -6.83
N GLY A 147 2.93 -28.46 -6.28
CA GLY A 147 4.24 -28.72 -6.89
C GLY A 147 4.48 -27.95 -8.19
N GLU A 148 3.79 -26.83 -8.40
CA GLU A 148 3.90 -25.98 -9.60
C GLU A 148 5.08 -24.98 -9.53
N ILE A 149 5.89 -25.07 -8.47
CA ILE A 149 7.08 -24.25 -8.28
C ILE A 149 8.33 -25.09 -8.54
N THR A 150 9.14 -24.65 -9.50
CA THR A 150 10.37 -25.35 -9.89
C THR A 150 11.57 -24.86 -9.07
N ALA A 151 12.62 -25.69 -8.98
CA ALA A 151 13.87 -25.30 -8.36
C ALA A 151 14.40 -23.97 -8.95
N GLY A 152 14.82 -23.06 -8.06
CA GLY A 152 15.31 -21.72 -8.43
C GLY A 152 14.23 -20.63 -8.50
N GLN A 153 12.94 -20.95 -8.35
CA GLN A 153 11.88 -19.95 -8.21
C GLN A 153 11.75 -19.47 -6.76
N SER A 154 11.42 -18.19 -6.58
CA SER A 154 11.19 -17.61 -5.25
C SER A 154 9.97 -18.22 -4.56
N LEU A 155 10.14 -18.57 -3.28
CA LEU A 155 9.08 -19.14 -2.41
C LEU A 155 8.35 -18.10 -1.56
N CYS A 156 8.77 -16.83 -1.65
CA CYS A 156 8.14 -15.68 -1.01
C CYS A 156 8.45 -14.42 -1.84
N LEU A 157 7.81 -13.30 -1.51
CA LEU A 157 8.19 -12.01 -2.05
C LEU A 157 9.63 -11.67 -1.66
N VAL A 158 10.50 -11.41 -2.64
CA VAL A 158 11.92 -11.13 -2.40
C VAL A 158 12.18 -9.62 -2.53
N PRO A 159 12.54 -8.92 -1.45
CA PRO A 159 13.06 -7.57 -1.55
C PRO A 159 14.50 -7.58 -2.07
N THR A 160 14.71 -6.95 -3.22
CA THR A 160 16.01 -6.70 -3.83
C THR A 160 16.46 -5.26 -3.57
N ALA A 161 17.60 -4.84 -4.13
CA ALA A 161 18.16 -3.52 -3.88
C ALA A 161 17.18 -2.37 -4.21
N ASP A 162 16.36 -2.51 -5.24
CA ASP A 162 15.49 -1.44 -5.75
C ASP A 162 14.02 -1.85 -5.89
N ALA A 163 13.68 -3.10 -5.59
CA ALA A 163 12.38 -3.65 -5.92
C ALA A 163 11.90 -4.79 -5.01
N LEU A 164 10.63 -5.15 -5.22
CA LEU A 164 9.99 -6.37 -4.76
C LEU A 164 9.82 -7.31 -5.95
N GLU A 165 10.29 -8.54 -5.83
CA GLU A 165 10.27 -9.54 -6.90
C GLU A 165 9.57 -10.83 -6.46
N LEU A 166 8.68 -11.35 -7.31
CA LEU A 166 8.05 -12.66 -7.12
C LEU A 166 7.78 -13.31 -8.48
N GLY A 167 8.50 -14.39 -8.77
CA GLY A 167 8.47 -15.03 -10.08
C GLY A 167 8.90 -14.06 -11.18
N ARG A 168 8.00 -13.78 -12.13
CA ARG A 168 8.24 -12.82 -13.23
C ARG A 168 7.83 -11.38 -12.90
N HIS A 169 7.28 -11.15 -11.72
CA HIS A 169 6.75 -9.84 -11.34
C HIS A 169 7.83 -9.06 -10.60
N LYS A 170 8.03 -7.79 -11.00
CA LYS A 170 8.95 -6.85 -10.37
C LYS A 170 8.24 -5.53 -10.14
N MET A 171 8.30 -5.01 -8.92
CA MET A 171 7.70 -3.74 -8.51
C MET A 171 8.77 -2.88 -7.83
N LEU A 172 9.10 -1.73 -8.42
CA LEU A 172 10.13 -0.85 -7.88
C LEU A 172 9.66 -0.20 -6.57
N PHE A 173 10.57 -0.02 -5.61
CA PHE A 173 10.27 0.73 -4.39
C PHE A 173 9.95 2.20 -4.67
N SER A 174 10.54 2.77 -5.72
CA SER A 174 10.25 4.13 -6.19
C SER A 174 8.80 4.27 -6.66
N ASP A 175 8.32 3.34 -7.50
CA ASP A 175 6.92 3.29 -7.94
C ASP A 175 5.97 3.09 -6.76
N LEU A 176 6.26 2.14 -5.88
CA LEU A 176 5.47 1.87 -4.69
C LEU A 176 5.37 3.12 -3.80
N SER A 177 6.49 3.79 -3.52
CA SER A 177 6.50 4.99 -2.70
C SER A 177 5.70 6.15 -3.31
N ARG A 178 5.76 6.32 -4.64
CA ARG A 178 4.98 7.32 -5.37
C ARG A 178 3.49 7.05 -5.23
N TRP A 179 3.07 5.79 -5.45
CA TRP A 179 1.66 5.41 -5.30
C TRP A 179 1.16 5.60 -3.87
N LEU A 180 1.98 5.31 -2.86
CA LEU A 180 1.63 5.51 -1.45
C LEU A 180 1.44 7.01 -1.11
N LYS A 181 2.30 7.89 -1.65
CA LYS A 181 2.12 9.34 -1.52
C LYS A 181 0.85 9.83 -2.20
N GLU A 182 0.54 9.34 -3.39
CA GLU A 182 -0.69 9.71 -4.11
C GLU A 182 -1.97 9.36 -3.36
N VAL A 183 -2.05 8.13 -2.81
CA VAL A 183 -3.22 7.71 -2.02
C VAL A 183 -3.28 8.43 -0.66
N TYR A 184 -2.13 8.79 -0.10
CA TYR A 184 -2.05 9.64 1.09
C TYR A 184 -2.57 11.06 0.83
N ASP A 185 -2.21 11.66 -0.30
CA ASP A 185 -2.72 12.99 -0.66
C ASP A 185 -4.24 13.00 -0.82
N CYS A 186 -4.79 11.93 -1.42
CA CYS A 186 -6.24 11.75 -1.49
C CYS A 186 -6.88 11.55 -0.11
N SER A 187 -6.23 10.83 0.80
CA SER A 187 -6.77 10.59 2.14
C SER A 187 -6.79 11.87 2.99
N LYS A 188 -5.84 12.80 2.81
CA LYS A 188 -5.89 14.15 3.41
C LYS A 188 -7.17 14.90 2.99
N VAL A 189 -7.46 14.92 1.70
CA VAL A 189 -8.66 15.58 1.16
C VAL A 189 -9.93 14.93 1.73
N ILE A 190 -9.99 13.61 1.75
CA ILE A 190 -11.13 12.85 2.27
C ILE A 190 -11.30 13.05 3.78
N ALA A 191 -10.22 13.06 4.54
CA ALA A 191 -10.22 13.25 5.99
C ALA A 191 -10.76 14.61 6.42
N GLN A 192 -10.68 15.60 5.54
CA GLN A 192 -11.09 16.99 5.76
C GLN A 192 -12.37 17.37 5.01
N TYR A 193 -13.04 16.43 4.33
CA TYR A 193 -14.25 16.73 3.59
C TYR A 193 -15.42 17.09 4.51
N ARG A 194 -16.14 18.17 4.16
CA ARG A 194 -17.40 18.55 4.78
C ARG A 194 -18.47 18.64 3.70
N GLU A 195 -19.58 17.95 3.93
CA GLU A 195 -20.78 18.11 3.12
C GLU A 195 -21.43 19.45 3.49
N THR A 196 -21.54 20.35 2.51
CA THR A 196 -22.14 21.68 2.64
C THR A 196 -23.57 21.66 2.15
#